data_AF-A0AAV6C6H8-F1
#
_entry.id   AF-A0AAV6C6H8-F1
#
_cell.length_a   1.000
_cell.length_b   1.000
_cell.length_c   1.000
_cell.angle_alpha   90.00
_cell.angle_beta   90.00
_cell.angle_gamma   90.00
#
_symmetry.space_group_name_H-M   'P 1'
#
loop_
_entity.id
_entity.type
_entity.pdbx_description
1 polymer ?
#
loop_
_entity_poly.entity_id
_entity_poly.type
_entity_poly.pdbx_seq_one_letter_code
_entity_poly.pdbx_strand_id
1 'polypeptide(L)'
;MKRFLIVLAMAVSGTVAYPQSNSSKKATIIQPSHDVVIPATLQKKLAAAADIEAFQSLPNQDDVVVYDTIHYNPNTIDFLDNHPHVAIFRNGDIVLDLDSVTLAPFGPVGFHGMAISPVSHGPVVAAFAFTLAVDQSGTFFVFVGEKSGKYKVIATLSGSQAQVRFTDSLSRRFEFWTAGGPFDSDPDEQCVWCRKFYKKTTYAWQNGQLRQLLTSKEKQAYDPWSFQDTPFMPIK
;
A
#
# COMPACT_ATOMS: atom_id res chain seq x y z
N MET A 1 -16.19 -63.56 -31.67
CA MET A 1 -16.87 -62.26 -31.50
C MET A 1 -16.55 -61.69 -30.12
N LYS A 2 -16.52 -60.36 -30.03
CA LYS A 2 -15.80 -59.51 -29.07
C LYS A 2 -16.13 -59.76 -27.58
N ARG A 3 -15.08 -59.88 -26.74
CA ARG A 3 -15.20 -59.69 -25.28
C ARG A 3 -15.00 -58.20 -24.98
N PHE A 4 -16.00 -57.56 -24.40
CA PHE A 4 -15.92 -56.18 -23.90
C PHE A 4 -15.32 -56.19 -22.49
N LEU A 5 -14.17 -55.54 -22.33
CA LEU A 5 -13.64 -55.14 -21.02
C LEU A 5 -14.31 -53.80 -20.66
N ILE A 6 -15.05 -53.77 -19.55
CA ILE A 6 -15.53 -52.52 -18.95
C ILE A 6 -14.43 -52.07 -17.99
N VAL A 7 -13.74 -50.98 -18.34
CA VAL A 7 -12.82 -50.29 -17.42
C VAL A 7 -13.63 -49.26 -16.66
N LEU A 8 -13.77 -49.47 -15.35
CA LEU A 8 -14.41 -48.55 -14.43
C LEU A 8 -13.42 -47.42 -14.09
N ALA A 9 -13.56 -46.26 -14.72
CA ALA A 9 -12.80 -45.07 -14.35
C ALA A 9 -13.48 -44.40 -13.14
N MET A 10 -12.96 -44.62 -11.93
CA MET A 10 -13.33 -43.82 -10.77
C MET A 10 -12.66 -42.45 -10.89
N ALA A 11 -13.43 -41.44 -11.30
CA ALA A 11 -13.05 -40.04 -11.15
C ALA A 11 -13.15 -39.66 -9.66
N VAL A 12 -12.01 -39.64 -8.97
CA VAL A 12 -11.92 -39.03 -7.64
C VAL A 12 -11.90 -37.52 -7.83
N SER A 13 -13.09 -36.91 -7.77
CA SER A 13 -13.24 -35.46 -7.68
C SER A 13 -12.76 -35.00 -6.30
N GLY A 14 -11.45 -34.84 -6.14
CA GLY A 14 -10.86 -34.18 -4.99
C GLY A 14 -11.19 -32.69 -5.05
N THR A 15 -12.23 -32.27 -4.34
CA THR A 15 -12.43 -30.85 -4.02
C THR A 15 -11.28 -30.44 -3.10
N VAL A 16 -10.29 -29.75 -3.67
CA VAL A 16 -9.29 -29.02 -2.88
C VAL A 16 -10.04 -27.90 -2.18
N ALA A 17 -10.45 -28.15 -0.94
CA ALA A 17 -10.97 -27.12 -0.05
C ALA A 17 -9.80 -26.18 0.27
N TYR A 18 -9.76 -25.03 -0.40
CA TYR A 18 -8.90 -23.93 0.05
C TYR A 18 -9.36 -23.55 1.46
N PRO A 19 -8.47 -23.52 2.46
CA PRO A 19 -8.84 -23.07 3.79
C PRO A 19 -9.39 -21.64 3.67
N GLN A 20 -10.66 -21.45 4.01
CA GLN A 20 -11.23 -20.12 4.19
C GLN A 20 -10.45 -19.47 5.34
N SER A 21 -9.54 -18.54 5.00
CA SER A 21 -8.87 -17.74 6.02
C SER A 21 -9.94 -17.00 6.81
N ASN A 22 -9.94 -17.11 8.14
CA ASN A 22 -10.76 -16.28 9.02
C ASN A 22 -10.51 -14.79 8.69
N SER A 23 -11.42 -14.18 7.93
CA SER A 23 -11.30 -12.82 7.37
C SER A 23 -11.69 -11.72 8.37
N SER A 24 -11.71 -12.00 9.67
CA SER A 24 -12.16 -11.05 10.70
C SER A 24 -11.04 -10.17 11.25
N LYS A 25 -9.78 -10.49 10.96
CA LYS A 25 -8.67 -9.62 11.35
C LYS A 25 -8.64 -8.41 10.43
N LYS A 26 -8.49 -7.23 11.04
CA LYS A 26 -8.33 -5.94 10.34
C LYS A 26 -6.88 -5.75 9.92
N ALA A 27 -6.65 -4.99 8.86
CA ALA A 27 -5.29 -4.58 8.48
C ALA A 27 -4.63 -3.75 9.60
N THR A 28 -3.33 -3.94 9.78
CA THR A 28 -2.52 -3.13 10.71
C THR A 28 -2.06 -1.88 9.99
N ILE A 29 -2.32 -0.70 10.54
CA ILE A 29 -1.84 0.58 10.01
C ILE A 29 -0.66 1.05 10.87
N ILE A 30 0.41 1.48 10.23
CA ILE A 30 1.64 1.93 10.86
C ILE A 30 1.98 3.31 10.30
N GLN A 31 2.21 4.25 11.22
CA GLN A 31 2.63 5.60 10.89
C GLN A 31 4.16 5.69 10.91
N PRO A 32 4.75 6.63 10.14
CA PRO A 32 6.19 6.88 10.19
C PRO A 32 6.66 7.26 11.61
N SER A 33 7.88 6.85 11.97
CA SER A 33 8.55 7.21 13.22
C SER A 33 10.07 7.14 13.03
N HIS A 34 10.83 8.03 13.67
CA HIS A 34 12.30 8.05 13.58
C HIS A 34 13.00 7.17 14.65
N ASP A 35 12.25 6.64 15.61
CA ASP A 35 12.77 5.84 16.72
C ASP A 35 12.55 4.33 16.51
N VAL A 36 12.53 3.87 15.26
CA VAL A 36 12.22 2.48 14.93
C VAL A 36 13.46 1.59 15.08
N VAL A 37 13.36 0.64 16.01
CA VAL A 37 14.40 -0.38 16.22
C VAL A 37 14.10 -1.63 15.40
N ILE A 38 15.09 -2.08 14.63
CA ILE A 38 15.04 -3.32 13.86
C ILE A 38 16.08 -4.33 14.36
N PRO A 39 15.90 -5.64 14.11
CA PRO A 39 16.91 -6.64 14.43
C PRO A 39 18.26 -6.31 13.79
N ALA A 40 19.35 -6.45 14.56
CA ALA A 40 20.71 -6.11 14.11
C ALA A 40 21.13 -6.90 12.86
N THR A 41 20.55 -8.07 12.62
CA THR A 41 20.75 -8.87 11.41
C THR A 41 20.23 -8.17 10.17
N LEU A 42 19.07 -7.51 10.24
CA LEU A 42 18.48 -6.75 9.14
C LEU A 42 19.21 -5.41 8.97
N GLN A 43 19.53 -4.73 10.08
CA GLN A 43 20.25 -3.45 10.05
C GLN A 43 21.57 -3.53 9.28
N LYS A 44 22.33 -4.62 9.46
CA LYS A 44 23.58 -4.87 8.71
C LYS A 44 23.39 -4.96 7.20
N LYS A 45 22.21 -5.37 6.73
CA LYS A 45 21.89 -5.47 5.30
C LYS A 45 21.46 -4.13 4.71
N LEU A 46 21.06 -3.18 5.55
CA LEU A 46 20.65 -1.82 5.19
C LEU A 46 21.77 -0.82 5.46
N ALA A 47 22.98 -1.09 4.96
CA ALA A 47 24.15 -0.25 5.24
C ALA A 47 24.04 1.19 4.71
N ALA A 48 23.16 1.43 3.73
CA ALA A 48 22.87 2.74 3.16
C ALA A 48 21.69 3.45 3.87
N ALA A 49 21.02 2.81 4.82
CA ALA A 49 19.94 3.44 5.56
C ALA A 49 20.50 4.52 6.49
N ALA A 50 20.03 5.74 6.30
CA ALA A 50 20.30 6.88 7.15
C ALA A 50 19.28 6.96 8.30
N ASP A 51 18.05 6.49 8.05
CA ASP A 51 16.98 6.41 9.05
C ASP A 51 16.05 5.22 8.79
N ILE A 52 15.41 4.72 9.84
CA ILE A 52 14.38 3.68 9.74
C ILE A 52 13.05 4.29 10.14
N GLU A 53 12.09 4.31 9.22
CA GLU A 53 10.81 4.97 9.41
C GLU A 53 9.69 4.02 9.86
N ALA A 54 9.79 2.74 9.49
CA ALA A 54 8.82 1.73 9.93
C ALA A 54 9.40 0.31 9.87
N PHE A 55 8.88 -0.56 10.74
CA PHE A 55 9.20 -1.98 10.78
C PHE A 55 7.99 -2.81 11.17
N GLN A 56 7.76 -3.93 10.47
CA GLN A 56 6.70 -4.88 10.81
C GLN A 56 6.97 -6.27 10.24
N SER A 57 6.82 -7.29 11.08
CA SER A 57 6.74 -8.68 10.60
C SER A 57 5.37 -8.96 10.00
N LEU A 58 5.37 -9.57 8.82
CA LEU A 58 4.19 -10.01 8.07
C LEU A 58 3.61 -11.30 8.64
N PRO A 59 2.34 -11.64 8.33
CA PRO A 59 1.73 -12.89 8.78
C PRO A 59 2.45 -14.17 8.33
N ASN A 60 3.25 -14.11 7.26
CA ASN A 60 4.07 -15.21 6.76
C ASN A 60 5.51 -15.22 7.32
N GLN A 61 5.80 -14.41 8.34
CA GLN A 61 7.11 -14.29 9.01
C GLN A 61 8.21 -13.61 8.19
N ASP A 62 7.89 -13.08 7.01
CA ASP A 62 8.76 -12.14 6.33
C ASP A 62 8.71 -10.78 7.06
N ASP A 63 9.75 -9.98 6.96
CA ASP A 63 9.81 -8.66 7.60
C ASP A 63 9.74 -7.54 6.56
N VAL A 64 9.04 -6.47 6.88
CA VAL A 64 9.03 -5.23 6.09
C VAL A 64 9.76 -4.15 6.86
N VAL A 65 10.67 -3.46 6.19
CA VAL A 65 11.35 -2.27 6.69
C VAL A 65 11.11 -1.13 5.69
N VAL A 66 10.73 0.04 6.20
CA VAL A 66 10.76 1.29 5.45
C VAL A 66 11.89 2.13 6.01
N TYR A 67 12.75 2.63 5.14
CA TYR A 67 13.97 3.33 5.52
C TYR A 67 14.29 4.43 4.53
N ASP A 68 14.92 5.51 5.01
CA ASP A 68 15.45 6.55 4.16
C ASP A 68 16.93 6.32 3.89
N THR A 69 17.36 6.60 2.65
CA THR A 69 18.79 6.60 2.30
C THR A 69 19.46 7.96 2.56
N ILE A 70 18.67 9.01 2.78
CA ILE A 70 19.13 10.35 3.11
C ILE A 70 18.31 10.82 4.32
N HIS A 71 18.99 11.19 5.41
CA HIS A 71 18.31 11.59 6.63
C HIS A 71 17.67 12.96 6.45
N TYR A 72 16.37 13.03 6.68
CA TYR A 72 15.66 14.29 6.85
C TYR A 72 16.38 15.15 7.89
N ASN A 73 16.93 16.30 7.45
CA ASN A 73 17.39 17.32 8.39
C ASN A 73 16.31 18.42 8.47
N PRO A 74 15.51 18.48 9.56
CA PRO A 74 14.45 19.48 9.72
C PRO A 74 14.97 20.93 9.73
N ASN A 75 16.29 21.12 9.90
CA ASN A 75 16.92 22.44 9.95
C ASN A 75 17.49 22.90 8.61
N THR A 76 17.38 22.09 7.56
CA THR A 76 17.75 22.49 6.20
C THR A 76 16.50 22.75 5.37
N ILE A 77 16.57 23.77 4.52
CA ILE A 77 15.57 24.05 3.48
C ILE A 77 15.49 22.94 2.41
N ASP A 78 16.36 21.93 2.47
CA ASP A 78 16.38 20.79 1.56
C ASP A 78 15.46 19.66 2.07
N PHE A 79 14.17 19.97 2.19
CA PHE A 79 13.13 18.95 2.42
C PHE A 79 12.96 18.02 1.20
N LEU A 80 13.60 18.34 0.07
CA LEU A 80 13.58 17.59 -1.18
C LEU A 80 14.44 16.32 -1.15
N ASP A 81 15.22 16.12 -0.10
CA ASP A 81 16.21 15.05 -0.05
C ASP A 81 15.68 13.74 0.54
N ASN A 82 14.41 13.68 0.99
CA ASN A 82 13.86 12.40 1.45
C ASN A 82 13.83 11.40 0.30
N HIS A 83 14.39 10.23 0.56
CA HIS A 83 14.51 9.16 -0.43
C HIS A 83 14.14 7.83 0.23
N PRO A 84 12.83 7.60 0.45
CA PRO A 84 12.38 6.44 1.19
C PRO A 84 12.41 5.20 0.31
N HIS A 85 12.77 4.10 0.94
CA HIS A 85 12.83 2.77 0.38
C HIS A 85 11.95 1.81 1.17
N VAL A 86 11.44 0.79 0.49
CA VAL A 86 10.72 -0.32 1.11
C VAL A 86 11.44 -1.62 0.84
N ALA A 87 12.00 -2.22 1.88
CA ALA A 87 12.61 -3.54 1.82
C ALA A 87 11.71 -4.62 2.43
N ILE A 88 11.62 -5.77 1.77
CA ILE A 88 11.03 -6.99 2.34
C ILE A 88 12.14 -8.02 2.50
N PHE A 89 12.24 -8.57 3.70
CA PHE A 89 13.19 -9.60 4.09
C PHE A 89 12.51 -10.94 4.24
N ARG A 90 13.18 -11.98 3.73
CA ARG A 90 12.82 -13.38 3.98
C ARG A 90 14.04 -14.10 4.49
N ASN A 91 13.93 -14.70 5.69
CA ASN A 91 15.04 -15.38 6.35
C ASN A 91 16.30 -14.49 6.47
N GLY A 92 16.12 -13.18 6.65
CA GLY A 92 17.21 -12.21 6.78
C GLY A 92 17.84 -11.70 5.47
N ASP A 93 17.37 -12.17 4.31
CA ASP A 93 17.81 -11.65 3.00
C ASP A 93 16.74 -10.77 2.35
N ILE A 94 17.18 -9.71 1.69
CA ILE A 94 16.31 -8.79 0.95
C ILE A 94 15.76 -9.53 -0.28
N VAL A 95 14.44 -9.68 -0.36
CA VAL A 95 13.73 -10.30 -1.49
C VAL A 95 12.93 -9.30 -2.32
N LEU A 96 12.78 -8.07 -1.82
CA LEU A 96 12.27 -6.90 -2.53
C LEU A 96 12.94 -5.67 -1.95
N ASP A 97 13.36 -4.75 -2.79
CA ASP A 97 13.77 -3.39 -2.41
C ASP A 97 13.14 -2.43 -3.42
N LEU A 98 12.28 -1.54 -2.94
CA LEU A 98 11.60 -0.54 -3.74
C LEU A 98 12.17 0.83 -3.42
N ASP A 99 12.77 1.47 -4.41
CA ASP A 99 13.09 2.88 -4.39
C ASP A 99 11.80 3.68 -4.70
N SER A 100 11.30 4.44 -3.73
CA SER A 100 10.04 5.17 -3.89
C SER A 100 10.15 6.32 -4.90
N VAL A 101 11.32 6.93 -5.07
CA VAL A 101 11.54 8.05 -6.00
C VAL A 101 11.47 7.55 -7.44
N THR A 102 11.96 6.34 -7.72
CA THR A 102 11.80 5.72 -9.05
C THR A 102 10.35 5.36 -9.37
N LEU A 103 9.50 5.18 -8.35
CA LEU A 103 8.08 4.87 -8.50
C LEU A 103 7.20 6.12 -8.43
N ALA A 104 7.71 7.21 -7.86
CA ALA A 104 6.97 8.42 -7.61
C ALA A 104 6.63 9.13 -8.93
N PRO A 105 5.35 9.49 -9.15
CA PRO A 105 4.97 10.17 -10.37
C PRO A 105 5.40 11.64 -10.44
N PHE A 106 5.74 12.30 -9.31
CA PHE A 106 5.83 13.77 -9.26
C PHE A 106 7.00 14.38 -8.45
N GLY A 107 8.18 13.76 -8.44
CA GLY A 107 9.38 14.30 -7.78
C GLY A 107 9.62 13.70 -6.38
N PRO A 108 10.43 14.34 -5.52
CA PRO A 108 10.80 13.78 -4.23
C PRO A 108 9.60 13.53 -3.33
N VAL A 109 9.66 12.44 -2.57
CA VAL A 109 8.57 11.97 -1.72
C VAL A 109 9.06 11.62 -0.32
N GLY A 110 8.20 11.80 0.68
CA GLY A 110 8.38 11.25 2.02
C GLY A 110 7.48 10.05 2.24
N PHE A 111 7.90 9.11 3.09
CA PHE A 111 7.02 8.04 3.54
C PHE A 111 5.97 8.61 4.49
N HIS A 112 4.74 8.13 4.31
CA HIS A 112 3.58 8.74 4.96
C HIS A 112 2.74 7.72 5.75
N GLY A 113 3.07 6.44 5.61
CA GLY A 113 2.46 5.35 6.37
C GLY A 113 2.35 4.07 5.56
N MET A 114 2.09 2.97 6.25
CA MET A 114 1.86 1.67 5.64
C MET A 114 0.68 0.94 6.25
N ALA A 115 0.09 0.05 5.46
CA ALA A 115 -0.99 -0.83 5.89
C ALA A 115 -0.69 -2.28 5.49
N ILE A 116 -0.70 -3.17 6.48
CA ILE A 116 -0.36 -4.58 6.33
C ILE A 116 -1.61 -5.45 6.33
N SER A 117 -1.74 -6.29 5.31
CA SER A 117 -2.85 -7.24 5.23
C SER A 117 -2.73 -8.30 6.33
N PRO A 118 -3.83 -8.66 7.00
CA PRO A 118 -3.81 -9.67 8.04
C PRO A 118 -3.78 -11.10 7.49
N VAL A 119 -3.86 -11.26 6.17
CA VAL A 119 -3.84 -12.55 5.49
C VAL A 119 -2.64 -12.64 4.55
N SER A 120 -1.91 -13.76 4.61
CA SER A 120 -0.74 -14.03 3.77
C SER A 120 -1.10 -14.47 2.34
N HIS A 121 -2.35 -14.87 2.08
CA HIS A 121 -2.77 -15.48 0.81
C HIS A 121 -3.73 -14.60 -0.01
N GLY A 122 -3.78 -13.29 0.29
CA GLY A 122 -4.51 -12.31 -0.50
C GLY A 122 -3.66 -11.73 -1.65
N PRO A 123 -4.26 -11.07 -2.65
CA PRO A 123 -3.51 -10.40 -3.71
C PRO A 123 -2.55 -9.34 -3.17
N VAL A 124 -2.92 -8.65 -2.08
CA VAL A 124 -2.10 -7.63 -1.41
C VAL A 124 -1.61 -8.16 -0.07
N VAL A 125 -0.31 -7.95 0.20
CA VAL A 125 0.32 -8.22 1.50
C VAL A 125 0.58 -6.92 2.25
N ALA A 126 1.01 -5.87 1.55
CA ALA A 126 1.26 -4.55 2.14
C ALA A 126 0.88 -3.44 1.15
N ALA A 127 0.50 -2.28 1.68
CA ALA A 127 0.39 -1.04 0.94
C ALA A 127 1.18 0.06 1.64
N PHE A 128 1.79 0.94 0.86
CA PHE A 128 2.63 2.04 1.32
C PHE A 128 2.09 3.34 0.75
N ALA A 129 2.07 4.39 1.55
CA ALA A 129 1.69 5.73 1.15
C ALA A 129 2.90 6.64 1.23
N PHE A 130 3.01 7.51 0.24
CA PHE A 130 4.05 8.51 0.13
C PHE A 130 3.40 9.86 -0.21
N THR A 131 3.99 10.94 0.25
CA THR A 131 3.53 12.31 -0.04
C THR A 131 4.64 13.11 -0.70
N LEU A 132 4.28 14.09 -1.53
CA LEU A 132 5.26 15.00 -2.10
C LEU A 132 5.97 15.79 -1.01
N ALA A 133 7.29 15.88 -1.10
CA ALA A 133 8.08 16.58 -0.10
C ALA A 133 7.78 18.09 -0.01
N VAL A 134 7.32 18.70 -1.12
CA VAL A 134 7.16 20.15 -1.25
C VAL A 134 6.00 20.69 -0.41
N ASP A 135 4.79 20.38 -0.83
CA ASP A 135 3.57 20.87 -0.19
C ASP A 135 2.77 19.74 0.42
N GLN A 136 3.21 18.48 0.31
CA GLN A 136 2.53 17.26 0.80
C GLN A 136 1.13 17.02 0.23
N SER A 137 0.73 17.77 -0.81
CA SER A 137 -0.60 17.67 -1.38
C SER A 137 -0.73 16.48 -2.34
N GLY A 138 0.33 16.12 -3.06
CA GLY A 138 0.33 14.91 -3.87
C GLY A 138 0.54 13.68 -3.00
N THR A 139 -0.35 12.70 -3.10
CA THR A 139 -0.23 11.41 -2.40
C THR A 139 -0.14 10.28 -3.42
N PHE A 140 0.79 9.35 -3.18
CA PHE A 140 1.05 8.19 -4.00
C PHE A 140 1.00 6.93 -3.14
N PHE A 141 0.42 5.86 -3.70
CA PHE A 141 0.22 4.60 -3.02
C PHE A 141 0.82 3.46 -3.84
N VAL A 142 1.59 2.60 -3.18
CA VAL A 142 2.17 1.38 -3.76
C VAL A 142 1.54 0.17 -3.09
N PHE A 143 0.99 -0.74 -3.89
CA PHE A 143 0.45 -2.01 -3.39
C PHE A 143 1.41 -3.14 -3.77
N VAL A 144 1.86 -3.88 -2.76
CA VAL A 144 2.76 -5.03 -2.91
C VAL A 144 1.97 -6.33 -2.69
N GLY A 145 2.14 -7.25 -3.62
CA GLY A 145 1.57 -8.60 -3.55
C GLY A 145 2.66 -9.67 -3.59
N GLU A 146 2.32 -10.85 -3.09
CA GLU A 146 3.17 -12.04 -3.20
C GLU A 146 2.51 -13.07 -4.13
N LYS A 147 3.26 -13.60 -5.08
CA LYS A 147 2.82 -14.75 -5.89
C LYS A 147 3.96 -15.72 -6.10
N SER A 148 3.74 -16.98 -5.74
CA SER A 148 4.72 -18.07 -5.91
C SER A 148 6.07 -17.75 -5.27
N GLY A 149 6.06 -17.21 -4.05
CA GLY A 149 7.28 -16.88 -3.31
C GLY A 149 7.96 -15.58 -3.72
N LYS A 150 7.41 -14.81 -4.67
CA LYS A 150 8.01 -13.56 -5.16
C LYS A 150 7.12 -12.37 -4.86
N TYR A 151 7.70 -11.33 -4.26
CA TYR A 151 7.05 -10.05 -4.07
C TYR A 151 7.19 -9.16 -5.30
N LYS A 152 6.17 -8.35 -5.55
CA LYS A 152 6.21 -7.30 -6.57
C LYS A 152 5.17 -6.22 -6.31
N VAL A 153 5.39 -5.05 -6.89
CA VAL A 153 4.35 -4.04 -7.05
C VAL A 153 3.26 -4.60 -7.97
N ILE A 154 2.01 -4.55 -7.52
CA ILE A 154 0.84 -5.07 -8.26
C ILE A 154 -0.17 -3.99 -8.64
N ALA A 155 -0.10 -2.83 -7.98
CA ALA A 155 -0.79 -1.63 -8.41
C ALA A 155 -0.10 -0.41 -7.80
N THR A 156 -0.32 0.73 -8.43
CA THR A 156 -0.06 2.04 -7.87
C THR A 156 -1.30 2.91 -8.04
N LEU A 157 -1.52 3.83 -7.10
CA LEU A 157 -2.56 4.86 -7.20
C LEU A 157 -1.94 6.20 -6.82
N SER A 158 -2.42 7.29 -7.42
CA SER A 158 -2.03 8.64 -7.02
C SER A 158 -3.22 9.56 -7.08
N GLY A 159 -3.16 10.63 -6.28
CA GLY A 159 -4.20 11.65 -6.23
C GLY A 159 -3.77 12.81 -5.34
N SER A 160 -4.50 13.91 -5.44
CA SER A 160 -4.32 15.05 -4.53
C SER A 160 -5.01 14.73 -3.20
N GLN A 161 -4.28 14.91 -2.10
CA GLN A 161 -4.69 14.75 -0.72
C GLN A 161 -5.46 13.45 -0.54
N ALA A 162 -4.88 12.36 -1.01
CA ALA A 162 -5.63 11.14 -1.23
C ALA A 162 -5.52 10.17 -0.04
N GLN A 163 -6.54 9.33 0.12
CA GLN A 163 -6.64 8.35 1.21
C GLN A 163 -7.21 7.03 0.70
N VAL A 164 -6.71 5.93 1.25
CA VAL A 164 -7.24 4.58 1.03
C VAL A 164 -8.02 4.14 2.26
N ARG A 165 -9.31 3.80 2.07
CA ARG A 165 -10.20 3.31 3.12
C ARG A 165 -10.65 1.86 2.89
N PHE A 166 -10.68 1.04 3.93
CA PHE A 166 -11.05 -0.39 3.81
C PHE A 166 -11.81 -0.90 5.04
N THR A 167 -12.78 -1.80 4.87
CA THR A 167 -13.58 -2.34 6.00
C THR A 167 -12.79 -3.34 6.85
N ASP A 168 -12.16 -4.31 6.18
CA ASP A 168 -11.47 -5.42 6.85
C ASP A 168 -10.00 -5.51 6.39
N SER A 169 -9.81 -5.77 5.09
CA SER A 169 -8.50 -6.00 4.48
C SER A 169 -8.40 -5.31 3.12
N LEU A 170 -7.21 -4.75 2.86
CA LEU A 170 -6.81 -4.23 1.55
C LEU A 170 -6.90 -5.26 0.42
N SER A 171 -6.89 -6.56 0.75
CA SER A 171 -6.82 -7.66 -0.21
C SER A 171 -8.15 -7.98 -0.90
N ARG A 172 -9.26 -7.32 -0.55
CA ARG A 172 -10.58 -7.57 -1.17
C ARG A 172 -11.09 -6.36 -1.95
N ARG A 173 -11.56 -5.36 -1.23
CA ARG A 173 -12.20 -4.16 -1.74
C ARG A 173 -11.81 -2.98 -0.85
N PHE A 174 -11.55 -1.84 -1.47
CA PHE A 174 -11.24 -0.61 -0.76
C PHE A 174 -11.79 0.60 -1.54
N GLU A 175 -11.85 1.72 -0.86
CA GLU A 175 -12.20 3.01 -1.43
C GLU A 175 -10.95 3.86 -1.53
N PHE A 176 -10.74 4.46 -2.69
CA PHE A 176 -9.73 5.47 -2.91
C PHE A 176 -10.41 6.84 -2.99
N TRP A 177 -10.06 7.72 -2.07
CA TRP A 177 -10.58 9.07 -1.98
C TRP A 177 -9.50 10.04 -2.44
N THR A 178 -9.84 10.95 -3.35
CA THR A 178 -8.93 11.99 -3.86
C THR A 178 -9.67 13.30 -3.98
N ALA A 179 -9.01 14.41 -3.68
CA ALA A 179 -9.53 15.73 -4.00
C ALA A 179 -9.60 15.91 -5.53
N GLY A 180 -10.51 16.77 -5.98
CA GLY A 180 -10.46 17.31 -7.35
C GLY A 180 -9.11 17.97 -7.61
N GLY A 181 -8.61 17.87 -8.84
CA GLY A 181 -7.29 18.39 -9.19
C GLY A 181 -7.27 19.92 -9.35
N PRO A 182 -6.11 20.56 -9.31
CA PRO A 182 -5.96 22.02 -9.51
C PRO A 182 -6.34 22.50 -10.94
N PHE A 183 -6.71 21.58 -11.83
CA PHE A 183 -7.15 21.86 -13.20
C PHE A 183 -8.67 21.79 -13.37
N ASP A 184 -9.44 21.59 -12.30
CA ASP A 184 -10.86 21.87 -12.35
C ASP A 184 -11.05 23.38 -12.55
N SER A 185 -11.94 23.75 -13.47
CA SER A 185 -12.14 25.13 -13.91
C SER A 185 -12.75 26.05 -12.83
N ASP A 186 -13.02 25.51 -11.65
CA ASP A 186 -13.59 26.22 -10.52
C ASP A 186 -12.47 26.88 -9.70
N PRO A 187 -12.41 28.22 -9.58
CA PRO A 187 -11.39 28.91 -8.80
C PRO A 187 -11.42 28.52 -7.30
N ASP A 188 -12.54 28.07 -6.75
CA ASP A 188 -12.61 27.54 -5.38
C ASP A 188 -11.94 26.15 -5.27
N GLU A 189 -11.78 25.45 -6.39
CA GLU A 189 -11.03 24.19 -6.50
C GLU A 189 -9.51 24.41 -6.71
N GLN A 190 -9.02 25.65 -6.88
CA GLN A 190 -7.59 25.95 -7.05
C GLN A 190 -6.79 26.04 -5.73
N CYS A 191 -7.43 26.38 -4.61
CA CYS A 191 -6.75 26.46 -3.32
C CYS A 191 -6.44 25.05 -2.78
N VAL A 192 -5.17 24.62 -2.76
CA VAL A 192 -4.76 23.28 -2.32
C VAL A 192 -5.27 22.96 -0.91
N TRP A 193 -5.05 23.86 0.06
CA TRP A 193 -5.36 23.64 1.48
C TRP A 193 -6.73 24.20 1.93
N CYS A 194 -7.68 24.32 1.01
CA CYS A 194 -9.07 24.67 1.31
C CYS A 194 -9.97 23.43 1.32
N ARG A 195 -11.17 23.54 1.91
CA ARG A 195 -12.12 22.42 1.92
C ARG A 195 -12.44 21.94 0.50
N LYS A 196 -12.41 20.62 0.27
CA LYS A 196 -12.63 20.01 -1.05
C LYS A 196 -13.77 19.03 -1.07
N PHE A 197 -14.43 18.94 -2.21
CA PHE A 197 -15.33 17.82 -2.51
C PHE A 197 -14.50 16.66 -3.05
N TYR A 198 -14.51 15.55 -2.33
CA TYR A 198 -13.71 14.39 -2.69
C TYR A 198 -14.41 13.50 -3.69
N LYS A 199 -13.64 12.96 -4.63
CA LYS A 199 -14.03 11.84 -5.47
C LYS A 199 -13.70 10.54 -4.74
N LYS A 200 -14.71 9.72 -4.53
CA LYS A 200 -14.61 8.37 -3.98
C LYS A 200 -14.68 7.36 -5.10
N THR A 201 -13.64 6.54 -5.23
CA THR A 201 -13.55 5.46 -6.21
C THR A 201 -13.44 4.13 -5.48
N THR A 202 -14.43 3.26 -5.65
CA THR A 202 -14.33 1.88 -5.16
C THR A 202 -13.47 1.05 -6.11
N TYR A 203 -12.52 0.32 -5.54
CA TYR A 203 -11.73 -0.71 -6.21
C TYR A 203 -11.93 -2.09 -5.59
N ALA A 204 -11.79 -3.13 -6.40
CA ALA A 204 -11.67 -4.50 -5.95
C ALA A 204 -10.57 -5.24 -6.72
N TRP A 205 -9.97 -6.23 -6.05
CA TRP A 205 -9.03 -7.12 -6.70
C TRP A 205 -9.79 -8.27 -7.38
N GLN A 206 -9.59 -8.43 -8.69
CA GLN A 206 -10.17 -9.52 -9.48
C GLN A 206 -9.07 -10.18 -10.30
N ASN A 207 -8.89 -11.49 -10.10
CA ASN A 207 -7.83 -12.27 -10.77
C ASN A 207 -6.42 -11.68 -10.62
N GLY A 208 -6.13 -11.08 -9.45
CA GLY A 208 -4.85 -10.44 -9.15
C GLY A 208 -4.65 -9.07 -9.81
N GLN A 209 -5.68 -8.50 -10.42
CA GLN A 209 -5.67 -7.16 -11.00
C GLN A 209 -6.59 -6.22 -10.23
N LEU A 210 -6.19 -4.95 -10.12
CA LEU A 210 -7.03 -3.92 -9.53
C LEU A 210 -8.11 -3.49 -10.55
N ARG A 211 -9.38 -3.54 -10.15
CA ARG A 211 -10.51 -3.15 -10.99
C ARG A 211 -11.31 -2.04 -10.31
N GLN A 212 -11.53 -0.96 -11.04
CA GLN A 212 -12.45 0.10 -10.63
C GLN A 212 -13.90 -0.40 -10.77
N LEU A 213 -14.70 -0.20 -9.72
CA LEU A 213 -16.11 -0.62 -9.69
C LEU A 213 -17.06 0.57 -9.83
N LEU A 214 -16.88 1.59 -9.00
CA LEU A 214 -17.78 2.75 -8.93
C LEU A 214 -16.98 4.00 -8.60
N THR A 215 -17.42 5.13 -9.14
CA THR A 215 -16.94 6.46 -8.79
C THR A 215 -18.13 7.32 -8.39
N SER A 216 -18.01 8.07 -7.30
CA SER A 216 -18.97 9.10 -6.89
C SER A 216 -18.24 10.33 -6.36
N LYS A 217 -18.76 11.54 -6.62
CA LYS A 217 -18.33 12.76 -5.93
C LYS A 217 -19.15 12.90 -4.65
N GLU A 218 -18.48 13.19 -3.55
CA GLU A 218 -19.17 13.44 -2.28
C GLU A 218 -19.92 14.76 -2.34
N LYS A 219 -21.04 14.84 -1.61
CA LYS A 219 -21.91 16.02 -1.58
C LYS A 219 -21.48 17.07 -0.56
N GLN A 220 -20.58 16.71 0.35
CA GLN A 220 -20.04 17.62 1.36
C GLN A 220 -18.56 17.84 1.11
N ALA A 221 -18.10 19.04 1.41
CA ALA A 221 -16.68 19.36 1.41
C ALA A 221 -16.03 18.90 2.70
N TYR A 222 -14.79 18.43 2.62
CA TYR A 222 -13.99 17.97 3.74
C TYR A 222 -12.77 18.85 3.94
N ASP A 223 -12.27 18.87 5.17
CA ASP A 223 -10.99 19.48 5.49
C ASP A 223 -9.84 18.64 4.92
N PRO A 224 -8.97 19.20 4.06
CA PRO A 224 -7.85 18.46 3.48
C PRO A 224 -6.87 17.90 4.52
N TRP A 225 -6.71 18.53 5.68
CA TRP A 225 -5.84 18.03 6.75
C TRP A 225 -6.26 16.63 7.23
N SER A 226 -7.56 16.33 7.23
CA SER A 226 -8.08 15.02 7.63
C SER A 226 -7.66 13.87 6.69
N PHE A 227 -7.31 14.20 5.45
CA PHE A 227 -6.80 13.24 4.48
C PHE A 227 -5.29 13.13 4.53
N GLN A 228 -4.60 14.23 4.82
CA GLN A 228 -3.16 14.23 5.02
C GLN A 228 -2.80 13.35 6.23
N ASP A 229 -3.33 13.58 7.43
CA ASP A 229 -2.79 12.89 8.63
C ASP A 229 -2.97 11.35 8.65
N THR A 230 -3.83 10.81 7.77
CA THR A 230 -4.18 9.39 7.79
C THR A 230 -4.29 8.82 6.37
N PRO A 231 -3.21 8.46 5.67
CA PRO A 231 -3.33 7.95 4.30
C PRO A 231 -4.08 6.61 4.21
N PHE A 232 -4.13 5.86 5.31
CA PHE A 232 -4.90 4.63 5.44
C PHE A 232 -5.93 4.77 6.55
N MET A 233 -7.16 4.31 6.31
CA MET A 233 -8.24 4.38 7.31
C MET A 233 -9.13 3.14 7.28
N PRO A 234 -9.44 2.52 8.44
CA PRO A 234 -10.46 1.49 8.50
C PRO A 234 -11.86 2.12 8.40
N ILE A 235 -12.71 1.60 7.51
CA ILE A 235 -14.13 1.93 7.45
C ILE A 235 -14.80 1.19 8.61
N LYS A 236 -15.56 1.93 9.42
CA LYS A 236 -16.33 1.38 10.54
C LYS A 236 -17.55 0.61 10.06
#